data_AF-A0A0A8HSZ7-F1
#
_entry.id   AF-A0A0A8HSZ7-F1
#
_cell.length_a   1.000
_cell.length_b   1.000
_cell.length_c   1.000
_cell.angle_alpha   90.00
_cell.angle_beta   90.00
_cell.angle_gamma   90.00
#
_symmetry.space_group_name_H-M   'P 1'
#
loop_
_entity.id
_entity.type
_entity.pdbx_description
1 polymer ?
#
loop_
_entity_poly.entity_id
_entity_poly.type
_entity_poly.pdbx_seq_one_letter_code
_entity_poly.pdbx_strand_id
1 'polypeptide(L)'
;MKVILNLIKIFTLFLIVGLIIYILIKDVPHMNDAKWNPIHTSNQQNVDEDGYVIPAEGKKYILEENQILRNVPSSQARHFFNWIDKYEFMQVNAFSRMGYDDKYLIAQRDTQYLIYRFGSDHVRVYTTEHDLYSDLNQLGHQIEMHPIAAYQ
;
A
#
# COMPACT_ATOMS: atom_id res chain seq x y z
N MET A 1 15.27 -55.11 19.73
CA MET A 1 13.96 -54.64 19.22
C MET A 1 13.39 -53.41 19.94
N LYS A 2 13.30 -53.36 21.28
CA LYS A 2 12.69 -52.21 22.00
C LYS A 2 13.38 -50.86 21.74
N VAL A 3 14.71 -50.84 21.64
CA VAL A 3 15.49 -49.60 21.39
C VAL A 3 15.22 -49.03 19.99
N ILE A 4 15.17 -49.88 18.97
CA ILE A 4 14.87 -49.49 17.58
C ILE A 4 13.43 -48.96 17.48
N LEU A 5 12.47 -49.60 18.16
CA LEU A 5 11.08 -49.14 18.20
C LEU A 5 10.92 -47.77 18.89
N ASN A 6 11.71 -47.50 19.95
CA ASN A 6 11.73 -46.18 20.58
C ASN A 6 12.36 -45.11 19.67
N LEU A 7 13.40 -45.47 18.92
CA LEU A 7 14.05 -44.56 17.97
C LEU A 7 13.09 -44.13 16.86
N ILE A 8 12.31 -45.07 16.32
CA ILE A 8 11.28 -44.80 15.32
C ILE A 8 10.21 -43.87 15.89
N LYS A 9 9.72 -44.12 17.12
CA LYS A 9 8.72 -43.26 17.77
C LYS A 9 9.19 -41.81 17.94
N ILE A 10 10.46 -41.61 18.32
CA ILE A 10 11.05 -40.28 18.45
C ILE A 10 11.13 -39.60 17.07
N PHE A 11 11.54 -40.32 16.03
CA PHE A 11 11.60 -39.78 14.69
C PHE A 11 10.20 -39.40 14.16
N THR A 12 9.18 -40.23 14.39
CA THR A 12 7.79 -39.94 14.03
C THR A 12 7.28 -38.70 14.78
N LEU A 13 7.66 -38.52 16.05
CA LEU A 13 7.28 -37.34 16.83
C LEU A 13 7.86 -36.06 16.23
N PHE A 14 9.15 -36.06 15.85
CA PHE A 14 9.77 -34.93 15.18
C PHE A 14 9.10 -34.62 13.83
N LEU A 15 8.70 -35.65 13.09
CA LEU A 15 8.01 -35.48 11.81
C LEU A 15 6.63 -34.84 11.99
N ILE A 16 5.86 -35.26 13.00
CA ILE A 16 4.56 -34.66 13.31
C ILE A 16 4.71 -33.19 13.74
N VAL A 17 5.68 -32.90 14.62
CA VAL A 17 5.94 -31.52 15.06
C VAL A 17 6.37 -30.64 13.87
N GLY A 18 7.24 -31.15 12.99
CA GLY A 18 7.64 -30.46 11.78
C GLY A 18 6.45 -30.18 10.84
N LEU A 19 5.52 -31.13 10.72
CA LEU A 19 4.33 -30.97 9.89
C LEU A 19 3.35 -29.94 10.47
N ILE A 20 3.21 -29.87 11.79
CA ILE A 20 2.41 -28.83 12.46
C ILE A 20 3.04 -27.45 12.25
N ILE A 21 4.37 -27.33 12.40
CA ILE A 21 5.09 -26.08 12.15
C ILE A 21 4.90 -25.65 10.68
N TYR A 22 4.98 -26.58 9.74
CA TYR A 22 4.76 -26.32 8.32
C TYR A 22 3.36 -25.77 8.04
N ILE A 23 2.32 -26.37 8.62
CA ILE A 23 0.93 -25.91 8.47
C ILE A 23 0.76 -24.51 9.10
N LEU A 24 1.31 -24.28 10.29
CA LEU A 24 1.25 -22.97 10.96
C LEU A 24 1.94 -21.86 10.16
N ILE A 25 3.08 -22.14 9.51
CA ILE A 25 3.76 -21.15 8.66
C ILE A 25 2.93 -20.90 7.39
N LYS A 26 2.42 -21.96 6.75
CA LYS A 26 1.70 -21.87 5.48
C LYS A 26 0.36 -21.13 5.61
N ASP A 27 -0.42 -21.40 6.65
CA ASP A 27 -1.80 -20.94 6.75
C ASP A 27 -1.95 -19.62 7.54
N VAL A 28 -0.86 -19.10 8.14
CA VAL A 28 -0.89 -17.81 8.86
C VAL A 28 -0.42 -16.68 7.92
N PRO A 29 -1.33 -15.80 7.47
CA PRO A 29 -1.02 -14.80 6.43
C PRO A 29 0.08 -13.81 6.84
N HIS A 30 0.21 -13.49 8.13
CA HIS A 30 1.24 -12.55 8.61
C HIS A 30 2.67 -13.14 8.64
N MET A 31 2.81 -14.47 8.64
CA MET A 31 4.12 -15.15 8.65
C MET A 31 4.64 -15.46 7.24
N ASN A 32 3.74 -15.60 6.25
CA ASN A 32 4.14 -15.78 4.85
C ASN A 32 4.87 -14.56 4.28
N ASP A 33 4.50 -13.35 4.71
CA ASP A 33 5.12 -12.09 4.28
C ASP A 33 6.45 -11.77 5.00
N ALA A 34 6.89 -12.59 5.97
CA ALA A 34 8.14 -12.37 6.69
C ALA A 34 9.36 -12.75 5.84
N LYS A 35 10.30 -11.81 5.67
CA LYS A 35 11.53 -11.96 4.84
C LYS A 35 12.42 -13.16 5.19
N TRP A 36 12.28 -13.71 6.40
CA TRP A 36 13.03 -14.89 6.87
C TRP A 36 12.37 -16.23 6.49
N ASN A 37 11.12 -16.25 5.99
CA ASN A 37 10.41 -17.49 5.67
C ASN A 37 11.06 -18.22 4.47
N PRO A 38 11.60 -19.44 4.66
CA PRO A 38 12.25 -20.19 3.57
C PRO A 38 11.28 -20.70 2.49
N ILE A 39 9.96 -20.62 2.74
CA ILE A 39 8.90 -20.99 1.80
C ILE A 39 8.25 -19.73 1.20
N HIS A 40 8.89 -18.56 1.31
CA HIS A 40 8.39 -17.31 0.75
C HIS A 40 8.19 -17.45 -0.77
N THR A 41 6.95 -17.68 -1.19
CA THR A 41 6.52 -17.47 -2.56
C THR A 41 6.55 -15.97 -2.75
N SER A 42 7.50 -15.46 -3.55
CA SER A 42 7.45 -14.08 -4.00
C SER A 42 6.09 -13.88 -4.65
N ASN A 43 5.16 -13.22 -3.94
CA ASN A 43 3.90 -12.82 -4.50
C ASN A 43 4.26 -12.07 -5.78
N GLN A 44 3.97 -12.67 -6.94
CA GLN A 44 4.09 -11.96 -8.20
C GLN A 44 3.24 -10.71 -8.02
N GLN A 45 3.86 -9.54 -8.11
CA GLN A 45 3.12 -8.28 -8.09
C GLN A 45 2.16 -8.36 -9.26
N ASN A 46 0.87 -8.50 -8.97
CA ASN A 46 -0.16 -8.42 -9.98
C ASN A 46 -0.12 -7.02 -10.55
N VAL A 47 0.13 -6.92 -11.85
CA VAL A 47 0.11 -5.67 -12.60
C VAL A 47 -1.10 -5.67 -13.51
N ASP A 48 -1.72 -4.50 -13.67
CA ASP A 48 -2.83 -4.31 -14.61
C ASP A 48 -2.33 -4.25 -16.07
N GLU A 49 -3.27 -4.10 -17.01
CA GLU A 49 -2.97 -4.04 -18.45
C GLU A 49 -2.05 -2.84 -18.81
N ASP A 50 -2.02 -1.81 -17.96
CA ASP A 50 -1.18 -0.63 -18.11
C ASP A 50 0.17 -0.75 -17.38
N GLY A 51 0.41 -1.89 -16.69
CA GLY A 51 1.66 -2.18 -15.99
C GLY A 51 1.75 -1.65 -14.56
N TYR A 52 0.63 -1.19 -13.98
CA TYR A 52 0.58 -0.67 -12.61
C TYR A 52 0.30 -1.77 -11.58
N VAL A 53 0.94 -1.67 -10.42
CA VAL A 53 0.78 -2.66 -9.36
C VAL A 53 -0.65 -2.60 -8.78
N ILE A 54 -1.33 -3.72 -8.82
CA ILE A 54 -2.67 -3.91 -8.25
C ILE A 54 -2.52 -4.33 -6.79
N PRO A 55 -3.35 -3.81 -5.87
CA PRO A 55 -3.42 -4.30 -4.51
C PRO A 55 -3.65 -5.83 -4.46
N ALA A 56 -2.93 -6.52 -3.57
CA ALA A 56 -3.16 -7.94 -3.32
C ALA A 56 -4.59 -8.21 -2.86
N GLU A 57 -5.10 -9.44 -3.05
CA GLU A 57 -6.47 -9.80 -2.66
C GLU A 57 -6.81 -9.35 -1.23
N GLY A 58 -7.90 -8.58 -1.09
CA GLY A 58 -8.36 -8.02 0.18
C GLY A 58 -7.74 -6.68 0.59
N LYS A 59 -6.74 -6.16 -0.14
CA LYS A 59 -6.22 -4.80 0.04
C LYS A 59 -6.87 -3.85 -0.96
N LYS A 60 -7.16 -2.62 -0.54
CA LYS A 60 -7.74 -1.56 -1.38
C LYS A 60 -6.70 -0.68 -2.08
N TYR A 61 -5.48 -0.67 -1.58
CA TYR A 61 -4.41 0.21 -2.06
C TYR A 61 -3.03 -0.43 -1.90
N ILE A 62 -2.08 0.11 -2.65
CA ILE A 62 -0.64 -0.12 -2.46
C ILE A 62 -0.01 1.08 -1.78
N LEU A 63 1.07 0.85 -1.03
CA LEU A 63 1.88 1.93 -0.47
C LEU A 63 3.07 2.17 -1.39
N GLU A 64 3.20 3.39 -1.87
CA GLU A 64 4.35 3.88 -2.62
C GLU A 64 5.14 4.89 -1.79
N GLU A 65 6.44 5.00 -2.06
CA GLU A 65 7.26 6.06 -1.47
C GLU A 65 6.77 7.44 -1.95
N ASN A 66 6.74 8.40 -1.04
CA ASN A 66 6.31 9.76 -1.34
C ASN A 66 7.34 10.49 -2.20
N GLN A 67 7.00 10.68 -3.47
CA GLN A 67 7.75 11.53 -4.40
C GLN A 67 7.12 12.91 -4.60
N ILE A 68 5.90 13.14 -4.09
CA ILE A 68 5.11 14.35 -4.31
C ILE A 68 5.71 15.54 -3.55
N LEU A 69 5.97 15.37 -2.24
CA LEU A 69 6.49 16.42 -1.37
C LEU A 69 7.82 16.02 -0.69
N ARG A 70 8.75 15.41 -1.44
CA ARG A 70 9.99 14.84 -0.88
C ARG A 70 10.86 15.84 -0.09
N ASN A 71 10.80 17.12 -0.47
CA ASN A 71 11.64 18.17 0.12
C ASN A 71 10.87 19.14 1.03
N VAL A 72 9.58 18.88 1.30
CA VAL A 72 8.77 19.77 2.15
C VAL A 72 8.80 19.24 3.58
N PRO A 73 9.27 20.03 4.56
CA PRO A 73 9.19 19.65 5.95
C PRO A 73 7.74 19.33 6.33
N SER A 74 7.54 18.25 7.10
CA SER A 74 6.20 17.83 7.54
C SER A 74 5.42 18.94 8.27
N SER A 75 6.12 19.83 8.98
CA SER A 75 5.54 21.02 9.65
C SER A 75 4.98 22.06 8.68
N GLN A 76 5.50 22.13 7.45
CA GLN A 76 5.09 23.09 6.41
C GLN A 76 4.12 22.48 5.40
N ALA A 77 4.11 21.15 5.28
CA ALA A 77 3.26 20.41 4.34
C ALA A 77 1.77 20.73 4.51
N ARG A 78 1.32 21.05 5.73
CA ARG A 78 -0.07 21.41 6.03
C ARG A 78 -0.55 22.67 5.31
N HIS A 79 0.35 23.64 5.17
CA HIS A 79 0.04 24.91 4.53
C HIS A 79 0.56 24.95 3.09
N PHE A 80 1.13 23.86 2.56
CA PHE A 80 1.80 23.78 1.25
C PHE A 80 1.03 24.49 0.13
N PHE A 81 -0.29 24.30 0.07
CA PHE A 81 -1.14 24.86 -0.98
C PHE A 81 -1.50 26.35 -0.83
N ASN A 82 -1.10 27.01 0.27
CA ASN A 82 -1.30 28.45 0.47
C ASN A 82 -0.26 29.33 -0.25
N TRP A 83 0.86 28.75 -0.68
CA TRP A 83 2.06 29.47 -1.13
C TRP A 83 2.62 28.89 -2.43
N ILE A 84 2.20 27.69 -2.84
CA ILE A 84 2.51 27.14 -4.16
C ILE A 84 1.41 27.47 -5.17
N ASP A 85 1.83 27.65 -6.42
CA ASP A 85 0.94 27.60 -7.57
C ASP A 85 0.44 26.15 -7.75
N LYS A 86 -0.88 25.97 -7.63
CA LYS A 86 -1.54 24.66 -7.71
C LYS A 86 -1.52 24.11 -9.13
N TYR A 87 -1.63 25.00 -10.12
CA TYR A 87 -1.59 24.64 -11.53
C TYR A 87 -0.20 24.12 -11.89
N GLU A 88 0.86 24.83 -11.54
CA GLU A 88 2.24 24.36 -11.74
C GLU A 88 2.51 23.06 -10.98
N PHE A 89 2.06 22.98 -9.72
CA PHE A 89 2.24 21.77 -8.90
C PHE A 89 1.59 20.54 -9.54
N MET A 90 0.36 20.68 -10.07
CA MET A 90 -0.32 19.59 -10.76
C MET A 90 0.43 19.18 -12.02
N GLN A 91 0.98 20.11 -12.79
CA GLN A 91 1.77 19.77 -13.98
C GLN A 91 3.03 19.00 -13.65
N VAL A 92 3.80 19.47 -12.66
CA VAL A 92 5.07 18.82 -12.25
C VAL A 92 4.84 17.40 -11.77
N ASN A 93 3.71 17.13 -11.12
CA ASN A 93 3.35 15.81 -10.60
C ASN A 93 2.48 14.99 -11.57
N ALA A 94 2.23 15.49 -12.78
CA ALA A 94 1.36 14.86 -13.78
C ALA A 94 -0.06 14.55 -13.25
N PHE A 95 -0.61 15.43 -12.40
CA PHE A 95 -1.98 15.29 -11.89
C PHE A 95 -2.99 15.87 -12.88
N SER A 96 -3.93 15.04 -13.32
CA SER A 96 -5.05 15.47 -14.16
C SER A 96 -6.16 16.12 -13.35
N ARG A 97 -6.41 15.58 -12.14
CA ARG A 97 -7.34 16.11 -11.14
C ARG A 97 -6.71 16.09 -9.77
N MET A 98 -7.07 17.06 -8.93
CA MET A 98 -6.54 17.21 -7.59
C MET A 98 -7.62 17.77 -6.66
N GLY A 99 -7.62 17.33 -5.41
CA GLY A 99 -8.35 17.93 -4.30
C GLY A 99 -7.51 17.84 -3.03
N TYR A 100 -7.66 18.78 -2.11
CA TYR A 100 -6.91 18.74 -0.85
C TYR A 100 -7.68 19.42 0.28
N ASP A 101 -7.28 19.13 1.50
CA ASP A 101 -7.72 19.83 2.72
C ASP A 101 -6.52 20.12 3.64
N ASP A 102 -6.75 20.25 4.95
CA ASP A 102 -5.69 20.53 5.93
C ASP A 102 -4.82 19.30 6.29
N LYS A 103 -5.12 18.10 5.79
CA LYS A 103 -4.45 16.85 6.18
C LYS A 103 -4.09 15.96 5.00
N TYR A 104 -4.89 15.96 3.96
CA TYR A 104 -4.80 15.05 2.83
C TYR A 104 -4.81 15.80 1.51
N LEU A 105 -4.05 15.25 0.57
CA LEU A 105 -4.09 15.52 -0.85
C LEU A 105 -4.63 14.26 -1.51
N ILE A 106 -5.63 14.43 -2.36
CA ILE A 106 -6.09 13.40 -3.29
C ILE A 106 -5.82 13.85 -4.72
N ALA A 107 -5.39 12.93 -5.57
CA ALA A 107 -5.15 13.24 -6.97
C ALA A 107 -5.40 12.05 -7.87
N GLN A 108 -5.60 12.36 -9.15
CA GLN A 108 -5.56 11.39 -10.23
C GLN A 108 -4.28 11.61 -11.04
N ARG A 109 -3.52 10.53 -11.24
CA ARG A 109 -2.31 10.50 -12.07
C ARG A 109 -2.50 9.35 -13.07
N ASP A 110 -2.58 9.68 -14.34
CA ASP A 110 -2.92 8.73 -15.42
C ASP A 110 -4.21 7.95 -15.11
N THR A 111 -4.13 6.63 -14.99
CA THR A 111 -5.24 5.73 -14.66
C THR A 111 -5.35 5.43 -13.16
N GLN A 112 -4.41 5.94 -12.35
CA GLN A 112 -4.35 5.71 -10.92
C GLN A 112 -4.90 6.88 -10.11
N TYR A 113 -5.30 6.56 -8.89
CA TYR A 113 -5.76 7.52 -7.89
C TYR A 113 -4.88 7.42 -6.66
N LEU A 114 -4.68 8.53 -5.96
CA LEU A 114 -3.82 8.54 -4.78
C LEU A 114 -4.38 9.35 -3.62
N ILE A 115 -4.07 8.90 -2.42
CA ILE A 115 -4.25 9.66 -1.18
C ILE A 115 -2.87 9.84 -0.56
N TYR A 116 -2.49 11.09 -0.38
CA TYR A 116 -1.30 11.50 0.33
C TYR A 116 -1.66 12.24 1.61
N ARG A 117 -1.11 11.79 2.75
CA ARG A 117 -1.21 12.52 4.02
C ARG A 117 -0.01 13.45 4.15
N PHE A 118 -0.24 14.74 4.38
CA PHE A 118 0.85 15.70 4.52
C PHE A 118 1.86 15.29 5.60
N GLY A 119 3.14 15.27 5.23
CA GLY A 119 4.24 14.87 6.09
C GLY A 119 4.45 13.35 6.24
N SER A 120 3.72 12.53 5.48
CA SER A 120 3.96 11.09 5.37
C SER A 120 5.12 10.79 4.42
N ASP A 121 5.87 9.73 4.71
CA ASP A 121 6.88 9.18 3.81
C ASP A 121 6.28 8.31 2.69
N HIS A 122 4.99 8.00 2.79
CA HIS A 122 4.28 7.12 1.88
C HIS A 122 2.99 7.74 1.33
N VAL A 123 2.63 7.32 0.13
CA VAL A 123 1.38 7.63 -0.59
C VAL A 123 0.59 6.33 -0.74
N ARG A 124 -0.73 6.40 -0.59
CA ARG A 124 -1.64 5.28 -0.91
C ARG A 124 -2.05 5.43 -2.36
N VAL A 125 -1.89 4.38 -3.16
CA VAL A 125 -2.27 4.36 -4.58
C VAL A 125 -3.35 3.31 -4.81
N TYR A 126 -4.37 3.71 -5.57
CA TYR A 126 -5.59 2.96 -5.83
C TYR A 126 -5.77 2.83 -7.33
N THR A 127 -6.35 1.71 -7.75
CA THR A 127 -6.70 1.44 -9.15
C THR A 127 -8.04 2.05 -9.54
N THR A 128 -8.94 2.29 -8.57
CA THR A 128 -10.27 2.85 -8.84
C THR A 128 -10.57 4.10 -8.00
N GLU A 129 -11.32 5.03 -8.59
CA GLU A 129 -11.79 6.24 -7.89
C GLU A 129 -12.72 5.88 -6.72
N HIS A 130 -13.49 4.79 -6.88
CA HIS A 130 -14.40 4.30 -5.85
C HIS A 130 -13.66 3.87 -4.58
N ASP A 131 -12.55 3.11 -4.73
CA ASP A 131 -11.76 2.65 -3.59
C ASP A 131 -11.10 3.82 -2.84
N LEU A 132 -10.62 4.81 -3.59
CA LEU A 132 -10.11 6.06 -3.02
C LEU A 132 -11.18 6.75 -2.16
N TYR A 133 -12.38 7.00 -2.71
CA TYR A 133 -13.42 7.69 -1.95
C TYR A 133 -13.98 6.85 -0.80
N SER A 134 -14.02 5.53 -0.94
CA SER A 134 -14.37 4.61 0.15
C SER A 134 -13.42 4.78 1.33
N ASP A 135 -12.10 4.78 1.09
CA ASP A 135 -11.08 4.96 2.14
C ASP A 135 -11.08 6.41 2.68
N LEU A 136 -11.24 7.41 1.81
CA LEU A 136 -11.32 8.81 2.23
C LEU A 136 -12.51 9.07 3.18
N ASN A 137 -13.66 8.48 2.87
CA ASN A 137 -14.84 8.54 3.74
C ASN A 137 -14.60 7.81 5.07
N GLN A 138 -13.89 6.67 5.07
CA GLN A 138 -13.49 5.97 6.30
C GLN A 138 -12.52 6.78 7.16
N LEU A 139 -11.67 7.59 6.53
CA LEU A 139 -10.80 8.56 7.20
C LEU A 139 -11.56 9.77 7.77
N GLY A 140 -12.84 9.94 7.39
CA GLY A 140 -13.69 11.05 7.85
C GLY A 140 -13.47 12.35 7.07
N HIS A 141 -13.00 12.25 5.83
CA HIS A 141 -12.70 13.40 4.98
C HIS A 141 -13.61 13.41 3.75
N GLN A 142 -14.07 14.60 3.36
CA GLN A 142 -14.86 14.83 2.15
C GLN A 142 -14.12 15.86 1.30
N ILE A 143 -13.35 15.37 0.34
CA ILE A 143 -12.54 16.20 -0.57
C ILE A 143 -12.99 15.89 -1.98
N GLU A 144 -13.24 16.90 -2.80
CA GLU A 144 -13.60 16.71 -4.21
C GLU A 144 -12.38 16.96 -5.12
N MET A 145 -12.18 16.08 -6.10
CA MET A 145 -11.13 16.27 -7.11
C MET A 145 -11.60 17.17 -8.24
N HIS A 146 -10.92 18.30 -8.41
CA HIS A 146 -11.15 19.25 -9.50
C HIS A 146 -10.11 19.10 -10.61
N PRO A 147 -10.49 19.33 -11.89
CA PRO A 147 -9.56 19.29 -13.00
C PRO A 147 -8.54 20.43 -12.92
N ILE A 148 -7.40 20.27 -13.59
CA ILE A 148 -6.32 21.27 -13.62
C ILE A 148 -6.80 22.69 -14.01
N ALA A 149 -7.80 22.79 -14.88
CA ALA A 149 -8.38 24.06 -15.32
C ALA A 149 -9.09 24.84 -14.20
N ALA A 150 -9.48 24.18 -13.10
CA ALA A 150 -10.08 24.84 -11.94
C ALA A 150 -9.06 25.61 -11.08
N TYR A 151 -7.76 25.42 -11.34
CA TYR A 151 -6.66 26.00 -10.57
C TYR A 151 -5.85 27.05 -11.34
N GLN A 152 -6.31 27.43 -12.54
CA GLN A 152 -5.76 28.52 -13.36
C GLN A 152 -6.18 29.90 -12.86
#